data_AF-A0A968MEV8-F1
#
_entry.id   AF-A0A968MEV8-F1
#
_cell.length_a   1.000
_cell.length_b   1.000
_cell.length_c   1.000
_cell.angle_alpha   90.00
_cell.angle_beta   90.00
_cell.angle_gamma   90.00
#
_symmetry.space_group_name_H-M   'P 1'
#
loop_
_entity.id
_entity.type
_entity.pdbx_description
1 polymer ?
#
loop_
_entity_poly.entity_id
_entity_poly.type
_entity_poly.pdbx_seq_one_letter_code
_entity_poly.pdbx_strand_id
1 'polypeptide(L)'
;MKLNQNVEIKDFPKMTVAYIRHIGPYKGDANLFERLWNKLFTWAGPRGLIGGPDFKSLVIYHDDPNITVEDKLRMSICITVPSDTKIDGEIGKMDIEPGKFVVARFIGFR
;
A
#
# COMPACT_ATOMS: atom_id res chain seq x y z
N MET A 1 6.95 12.12 22.16
CA MET A 1 6.87 11.88 20.70
C MET A 1 7.88 12.81 20.03
N LYS A 2 8.99 12.29 19.47
CA LYS A 2 9.92 13.14 18.70
C LYS A 2 9.20 13.57 17.42
N LEU A 3 9.14 14.87 17.16
CA LEU A 3 8.64 15.39 15.88
C LEU A 3 9.46 14.77 14.74
N ASN A 4 8.78 14.26 13.70
CA ASN A 4 9.45 13.86 12.46
C ASN A 4 10.14 15.10 11.89
N GLN A 5 11.47 15.11 11.89
CA GLN A 5 12.26 16.30 11.54
C GLN A 5 12.29 16.61 10.03
N ASN A 6 11.67 15.75 9.20
CA ASN A 6 11.52 15.94 7.76
C ASN A 6 10.07 15.68 7.37
N VAL A 7 9.23 16.71 7.51
CA VAL A 7 7.89 16.77 6.91
C VAL A 7 7.97 17.76 5.75
N GLU A 8 7.56 17.31 4.58
CA GLU A 8 7.60 18.11 3.35
C GLU A 8 6.32 17.90 2.53
N ILE A 9 5.98 18.89 1.70
CA ILE A 9 4.93 18.73 0.69
C ILE A 9 5.61 18.32 -0.61
N LYS A 10 5.13 17.23 -1.22
CA LYS A 10 5.62 16.74 -2.51
C LYS A 10 4.48 16.54 -3.48
N ASP A 11 4.71 16.92 -4.72
CA ASP A 11 3.85 16.54 -5.84
C ASP A 11 4.15 15.08 -6.22
N PHE A 12 3.12 14.25 -6.24
CA PHE A 12 3.18 12.89 -6.75
C PHE A 12 2.47 12.82 -8.11
N PRO A 13 3.07 12.16 -9.11
CA PRO A 13 2.37 11.83 -10.33
C PRO A 13 1.30 10.78 -10.06
N LYS A 14 0.42 10.58 -11.05
CA LYS A 14 -0.51 9.46 -11.05
C LYS A 14 0.27 8.15 -10.92
N MET A 15 -0.19 7.23 -10.08
CA MET A 15 0.40 5.90 -9.95
C MET A 15 -0.69 4.83 -10.05
N THR A 16 -0.53 3.88 -10.97
CA THR A 16 -1.38 2.68 -10.99
C THR A 16 -0.80 1.64 -10.05
N VAL A 17 -1.66 1.04 -9.22
CA VAL A 17 -1.28 0.01 -8.25
C VAL A 17 -2.15 -1.23 -8.39
N ALA A 18 -1.51 -2.40 -8.28
CA ALA A 18 -2.20 -3.66 -8.03
C ALA A 18 -2.26 -3.89 -6.51
N TYR A 19 -3.36 -4.43 -6.01
CA TYR A 19 -3.59 -4.56 -4.57
C TYR A 19 -4.33 -5.81 -4.15
N ILE A 20 -4.15 -6.20 -2.89
CA ILE A 20 -5.07 -7.07 -2.14
C ILE A 20 -5.77 -6.23 -1.07
N ARG A 21 -7.10 -6.33 -1.02
CA ARG A 21 -7.94 -5.63 -0.04
C ARG A 21 -8.18 -6.53 1.17
N HIS A 22 -7.88 -6.02 2.35
CA HIS A 22 -8.30 -6.61 3.62
C HIS A 22 -9.43 -5.79 4.22
N ILE A 23 -10.41 -6.47 4.81
CA ILE A 23 -11.49 -5.87 5.59
C ILE A 23 -11.50 -6.55 6.96
N GLY A 24 -11.44 -5.74 8.02
CA GLY A 24 -11.41 -6.19 9.41
C GLY A 24 -10.19 -5.67 10.18
N PRO A 25 -9.97 -6.17 11.41
CA PRO A 25 -8.84 -5.79 12.25
C PRO A 25 -7.50 -5.99 11.54
N TYR A 26 -6.59 -5.03 11.74
CA TYR A 26 -5.21 -5.12 11.24
C TYR A 26 -4.15 -4.65 12.26
N LYS A 27 -4.56 -3.98 13.34
CA LYS A 27 -3.64 -3.35 14.27
C LYS A 27 -2.86 -4.40 15.05
N GLY A 28 -1.54 -4.41 14.90
CA GLY A 28 -0.65 -5.32 15.63
C GLY A 28 -0.61 -6.75 15.08
N ASP A 29 -1.31 -7.07 13.98
CA ASP A 29 -1.32 -8.41 13.40
C ASP A 29 -0.24 -8.55 12.32
N ALA A 30 1.01 -8.80 12.74
CA ALA A 30 2.13 -9.00 11.82
C ALA A 30 1.91 -10.19 10.85
N ASN A 31 1.25 -11.25 11.31
CA ASN A 31 0.99 -12.45 10.51
C ASN A 31 0.02 -12.15 9.36
N LEU A 32 -0.96 -11.28 9.57
CA LEU A 32 -1.84 -10.80 8.51
C LEU A 32 -1.06 -10.08 7.41
N PHE A 33 -0.19 -9.14 7.77
CA PHE A 33 0.64 -8.42 6.80
C PHE A 33 1.53 -9.38 6.02
N GLU A 34 2.19 -10.32 6.69
CA GLU A 34 3.01 -11.35 6.04
C GLU A 34 2.20 -12.15 5.02
N ARG A 35 1.02 -12.67 5.40
CA ARG A 35 0.15 -13.43 4.48
C ARG A 35 -0.27 -12.61 3.27
N LEU A 36 -0.67 -11.35 3.46
CA LEU A 36 -1.12 -10.47 2.39
C LEU A 36 0.02 -10.10 1.44
N TRP A 37 1.21 -9.79 1.96
CA TRP A 37 2.40 -9.54 1.14
C TRP A 37 2.83 -10.79 0.37
N ASN A 38 2.85 -11.95 1.02
CA ASN A 38 3.20 -13.22 0.37
C ASN A 38 2.26 -13.53 -0.80
N LYS A 39 0.95 -13.33 -0.62
CA LYS A 39 -0.03 -13.49 -1.71
C LYS A 39 0.24 -12.53 -2.87
N LEU A 40 0.38 -11.23 -2.58
CA LEU A 40 0.60 -10.21 -3.62
C LEU A 40 1.92 -10.45 -4.38
N PHE A 41 3.00 -10.80 -3.67
CA PHE A 41 4.28 -11.07 -4.31
C PHE A 41 4.34 -12.40 -5.04
N THR A 42 3.62 -13.43 -4.58
CA THR A 42 3.46 -14.69 -5.31
C THR A 42 2.75 -14.45 -6.65
N TRP A 43 1.79 -13.54 -6.69
CA TRP A 43 1.15 -13.11 -7.93
C TRP A 43 2.07 -12.26 -8.81
N ALA A 44 2.78 -11.28 -8.23
CA ALA A 44 3.57 -10.30 -8.96
C ALA A 44 4.90 -10.83 -9.51
N GLY A 45 5.56 -11.74 -8.78
CA GLY A 45 6.90 -12.23 -9.09
C GLY A 45 7.00 -12.90 -10.47
N PRO A 46 6.19 -13.92 -10.77
CA PRO A 46 6.18 -14.58 -12.09
C PRO A 46 5.81 -13.65 -13.25
N ARG A 47 5.20 -12.49 -12.96
CA ARG A 47 4.80 -11.47 -13.95
C ARG A 47 5.89 -10.40 -14.17
N GLY A 48 7.02 -10.49 -13.47
CA GLY A 48 8.11 -9.51 -13.59
C GLY A 48 7.77 -8.12 -13.04
N LEU A 49 6.79 -8.03 -12.13
CA LEU A 49 6.28 -6.75 -11.61
C LEU A 49 7.05 -6.24 -10.37
N ILE A 50 8.14 -6.89 -9.97
CA ILE A 50 8.90 -6.58 -8.74
C ILE A 50 10.28 -6.01 -9.08
N GLY A 51 10.68 -4.95 -8.37
CA GLY A 51 12.09 -4.49 -8.32
C GLY A 51 12.53 -3.53 -9.44
N GLY A 52 11.61 -3.04 -10.28
CA GLY A 52 11.90 -1.99 -11.26
C GLY A 52 12.19 -0.61 -10.63
N PRO A 53 12.68 0.37 -11.40
CA PRO A 53 13.05 1.70 -10.90
C PRO A 53 11.87 2.47 -10.27
N ASP A 54 10.66 2.27 -10.78
CA ASP A 54 9.43 2.89 -10.28
C ASP A 54 8.64 1.99 -9.32
N PHE A 55 9.23 0.85 -8.92
CA PHE A 55 8.61 -0.08 -8.00
C PHE A 55 8.44 0.55 -6.61
N LYS A 56 7.22 0.52 -6.09
CA LYS A 56 6.89 0.91 -4.72
C LYS A 56 5.98 -0.13 -4.12
N SER A 57 6.29 -0.56 -2.90
CA SER A 57 5.40 -1.30 -2.02
C SER A 57 4.75 -0.32 -1.05
N LEU A 58 3.42 -0.34 -0.93
CA LEU A 58 2.67 0.61 -0.11
C LEU A 58 1.48 -0.05 0.58
N VAL A 59 1.08 0.53 1.71
CA VAL A 59 -0.17 0.19 2.41
C VAL A 59 -1.05 1.42 2.40
N ILE A 60 -2.28 1.29 1.91
CA ILE A 60 -3.30 2.33 1.93
C ILE A 60 -4.33 1.97 2.99
N TYR A 61 -4.50 2.84 3.97
CA TYR A 61 -5.58 2.78 4.95
C TYR A 61 -6.73 3.63 4.41
N HIS A 62 -7.90 3.02 4.23
CA HIS A 62 -9.05 3.69 3.59
C HIS A 62 -10.00 4.34 4.60
N ASP A 63 -9.86 3.98 5.86
CA ASP A 63 -10.79 4.33 6.92
C ASP A 63 -10.02 4.85 8.15
N ASP A 64 -10.63 5.77 8.90
CA ASP A 64 -10.09 6.24 10.17
C ASP A 64 -10.41 5.22 11.27
N PRO A 65 -9.39 4.61 11.92
CA PRO A 65 -9.60 3.62 12.99
C PRO A 65 -10.20 4.20 14.26
N ASN A 66 -10.26 5.53 14.42
CA ASN A 66 -10.93 6.19 15.55
C ASN A 66 -12.43 6.39 15.32
N ILE A 67 -12.91 6.18 14.10
CA ILE A 67 -14.33 6.40 13.71
C ILE A 67 -14.98 5.09 13.26
N THR A 68 -14.25 4.30 12.47
CA THR A 68 -14.80 3.10 11.82
C THR A 68 -14.67 1.90 12.74
N VAL A 69 -15.76 1.15 12.90
CA VAL A 69 -15.76 -0.10 13.67
C VAL A 69 -14.77 -1.10 13.09
N GLU A 70 -14.07 -1.83 13.96
CA GLU A 70 -12.90 -2.63 13.61
C GLU A 70 -13.15 -3.64 12.48
N ASP A 71 -14.29 -4.33 12.50
CA ASP A 71 -14.69 -5.31 11.47
C ASP A 71 -14.98 -4.70 10.09
N LYS A 72 -15.07 -3.37 9.99
CA LYS A 72 -15.30 -2.64 8.74
C LYS A 72 -14.10 -1.85 8.27
N LEU A 73 -12.98 -1.88 9.01
CA LEU A 73 -11.76 -1.21 8.60
C LEU A 73 -11.20 -1.84 7.34
N ARG A 74 -10.81 -1.02 6.36
CA ARG A 74 -10.24 -1.51 5.10
C ARG A 74 -8.82 -1.01 4.94
N MET A 75 -7.95 -1.93 4.55
CA MET A 75 -6.61 -1.60 4.08
C MET A 75 -6.31 -2.30 2.74
N SER A 76 -5.39 -1.71 1.98
CA SER A 76 -4.89 -2.33 0.76
C SER A 76 -3.38 -2.40 0.80
N ILE A 77 -2.86 -3.62 0.68
CA ILE A 77 -1.45 -3.84 0.40
C ILE A 77 -1.27 -3.77 -1.10
N CYS A 78 -0.36 -2.93 -1.56
CA CYS A 78 -0.25 -2.57 -2.96
C CYS A 78 1.19 -2.57 -3.45
N ILE A 79 1.35 -2.80 -4.75
CA ILE A 79 2.57 -2.53 -5.51
C ILE A 79 2.26 -1.66 -6.73
N THR A 80 3.18 -0.80 -7.16
CA THR A 80 3.05 -0.10 -8.43
C THR A 80 3.17 -1.06 -9.61
N VAL A 81 2.35 -0.85 -10.64
CA VAL A 81 2.31 -1.68 -11.85
C VAL A 81 2.04 -0.80 -13.08
N PRO A 82 2.41 -1.26 -14.30
CA PRO A 82 1.96 -0.61 -15.54
C PRO A 82 0.44 -0.47 -15.61
N SER A 83 -0.04 0.61 -16.23
CA SER A 83 -1.48 0.92 -16.27
C SER A 83 -2.32 -0.12 -17.01
N ASP A 84 -1.72 -0.82 -17.99
CA ASP A 84 -2.33 -1.89 -18.78
C ASP A 84 -2.27 -3.28 -18.12
N THR A 85 -1.61 -3.39 -16.96
CA THR A 85 -1.48 -4.65 -16.19
C THR A 85 -2.85 -5.31 -16.03
N LYS A 86 -2.94 -6.57 -16.47
CA LYS A 86 -4.13 -7.40 -16.28
C LYS A 86 -4.13 -7.97 -14.86
N ILE A 87 -5.29 -7.93 -14.23
CA ILE A 87 -5.52 -8.49 -12.90
C ILE A 87 -6.34 -9.76 -13.01
N ASP A 88 -6.23 -10.61 -12.00
CA ASP A 88 -6.98 -11.86 -11.86
C ASP A 88 -7.23 -12.18 -10.37
N GLY A 89 -8.22 -13.03 -10.13
CA GLY A 89 -8.55 -13.53 -8.79
C GLY A 89 -8.86 -12.42 -7.78
N GLU A 90 -8.17 -12.43 -6.65
CA GLU A 90 -8.34 -11.47 -5.55
C GLU A 90 -7.57 -10.15 -5.75
N ILE A 91 -6.79 -10.03 -6.83
CA ILE A 91 -6.00 -8.84 -7.12
C ILE A 91 -6.89 -7.76 -7.73
N GLY A 92 -6.99 -6.62 -7.06
CA GLY A 92 -7.57 -5.40 -7.60
C GLY A 92 -6.54 -4.52 -8.28
N LYS A 93 -7.00 -3.57 -9.09
CA LYS A 93 -6.19 -2.47 -9.63
C LYS A 93 -6.89 -1.16 -9.41
N MET A 94 -6.16 -0.12 -9.04
CA MET A 94 -6.68 1.24 -8.92
C MET A 94 -5.59 2.26 -9.23
N ASP A 95 -6.01 3.49 -9.47
CA ASP A 95 -5.12 4.62 -9.60
C ASP A 95 -5.08 5.43 -8.29
N ILE A 96 -3.87 5.84 -7.90
CA ILE A 96 -3.66 6.93 -6.97
C ILE A 96 -3.54 8.19 -7.82
N GLU A 97 -4.50 9.09 -7.68
CA GLU A 97 -4.55 10.33 -8.43
C GLU A 97 -3.34 11.23 -8.13
N PRO A 98 -2.86 11.99 -9.11
CA PRO A 98 -1.77 12.93 -8.90
C PRO A 98 -2.20 14.02 -7.91
N GLY A 99 -1.25 14.52 -7.12
CA GLY A 99 -1.57 15.56 -6.16
C GLY A 99 -0.42 15.89 -5.22
N LYS A 100 -0.70 16.83 -4.32
CA LYS A 100 0.22 17.23 -3.25
C LYS A 100 0.00 16.35 -2.03
N PHE A 101 1.05 15.69 -1.59
CA PHE A 101 1.05 14.85 -0.40
C PHE A 101 1.98 15.43 0.65
N VAL A 102 1.55 15.36 1.91
CA VAL A 102 2.45 15.54 3.05
C VAL A 102 3.25 14.25 3.22
N VAL A 103 4.56 14.34 3.13
CA VAL A 103 5.48 13.22 3.26
C VAL A 103 6.28 13.39 4.54
N ALA A 104 6.29 12.36 5.37
CA ALA A 104 7.16 12.26 6.51
C ALA A 104 8.06 11.04 6.36
N ARG A 105 9.37 11.21 6.59
CA ARG A 105 10.32 10.08 6.58
C ARG A 105 10.48 9.52 7.99
N PHE A 106 10.18 8.24 8.14
CA PHE A 106 10.49 7.48 9.35
C PHE A 106 11.74 6.61 9.11
N ILE A 107 12.70 6.67 10.03
CA ILE A 107 13.87 5.79 10.06
C ILE A 107 13.80 5.00 11.37
N GLY A 108 13.50 3.71 11.26
CA GLY A 108 13.55 2.80 12.40
C GLY A 108 14.99 2.48 12.79
N PHE A 109 15.21 2.13 14.06
CA PHE A 109 16.48 1.53 14.49
C PHE A 109 16.52 0.07 14.02
N ARG A 110 17.64 -0.33 13.41
CA ARG A 110 17.96 -1.75 13.19
C ARG A 110 18.46 -2.36 14.49
#